data_AF-A0A183HL08-F1
#
_entry.id   AF-A0A183HL08-F1
#
_cell.length_a   1.000
_cell.length_b   1.000
_cell.length_c   1.000
_cell.angle_alpha   90.00
_cell.angle_beta   90.00
_cell.angle_gamma   90.00
#
_symmetry.space_group_name_H-M   'P 1'
#
loop_
_entity.id
_entity.type
_entity.pdbx_description
1 polymer ?
#
loop_
_entity_poly.entity_id
_entity_poly.type
_entity_poly.pdbx_seq_one_letter_code
_entity_poly.pdbx_strand_id
1 'polypeptide(L)'
;MMIVFNNELKFKGKQLETSHALLRKHHEQTKELELSLLIDSQRMKRRHLDKQHEAETSNQLHYNQRVIDETMKRHALQSKQQPKELKTKELQIRKQYRQAVKTQLRQSKLLQAQVLSSTPKEEHREMIVKLKEEQKRKLATLAGQYESTIESLLRDLTVKLESWQEDELKALKEKLEKEMDMLKDFQNRQKNCLKENCKREEQKLAERTSIRKAVIEKKVCYAYFLKIC
;
A
#
# COMPACT_ATOMS: atom_id res chain seq x y z
N MET A 1 -69.24 0.25 -62.75
CA MET A 1 -68.29 1.31 -62.31
C MET A 1 -68.14 1.37 -60.78
N MET A 2 -69.23 1.47 -59.99
CA MET A 2 -69.15 1.50 -58.51
C MET A 2 -68.51 0.25 -57.85
N ILE A 3 -68.75 -0.96 -58.35
CA ILE A 3 -68.21 -2.21 -57.75
C ILE A 3 -66.68 -2.30 -57.90
N VAL A 4 -66.16 -1.88 -59.06
CA VAL A 4 -64.72 -1.88 -59.35
C VAL A 4 -64.00 -0.87 -58.44
N PHE A 5 -64.57 0.32 -58.28
CA PHE A 5 -64.05 1.35 -57.38
C PHE A 5 -64.04 0.90 -55.91
N ASN A 6 -65.10 0.22 -55.47
CA ASN A 6 -65.19 -0.36 -54.12
C ASN A 6 -64.15 -1.46 -53.88
N ASN A 7 -63.87 -2.30 -54.88
CA ASN A 7 -62.85 -3.34 -54.79
C ASN A 7 -61.43 -2.75 -54.73
N GLU A 8 -61.17 -1.67 -55.48
CA GLU A 8 -59.90 -0.97 -55.46
C GLU A 8 -59.63 -0.26 -54.11
N LEU A 9 -60.65 0.36 -53.51
CA LEU A 9 -60.58 0.95 -52.17
C LEU A 9 -60.30 -0.11 -51.10
N LYS A 10 -60.97 -1.27 -51.16
CA LYS A 10 -60.71 -2.40 -50.25
C LYS A 10 -59.28 -2.94 -50.38
N PHE A 11 -58.77 -3.03 -51.60
CA PHE A 11 -57.39 -3.46 -51.84
C PHE A 11 -56.36 -2.49 -51.25
N LYS A 12 -56.52 -1.18 -51.50
CA LYS A 12 -55.68 -0.12 -50.90
C LYS A 12 -55.77 -0.13 -49.37
N GLY A 13 -56.96 -0.37 -48.82
CA GLY A 13 -57.19 -0.50 -47.38
C GLY A 13 -56.40 -1.64 -46.73
N LYS A 14 -56.36 -2.82 -47.38
CA LYS A 14 -55.57 -3.98 -46.93
C LYS A 14 -54.07 -3.73 -47.05
N GLN A 15 -53.62 -3.15 -48.17
CA GLN A 15 -52.20 -2.82 -48.37
C GLN A 15 -51.68 -1.86 -47.29
N LEU A 16 -52.49 -0.88 -46.90
CA LEU A 16 -52.16 0.06 -45.83
C LEU A 16 -52.06 -0.62 -44.44
N GLU A 17 -52.96 -1.55 -44.14
CA GLU A 17 -52.91 -2.35 -42.90
C GLU A 17 -51.66 -3.23 -42.83
N THR A 18 -51.31 -3.90 -43.95
CA THR A 18 -50.08 -4.68 -44.04
C THR A 18 -48.85 -3.79 -43.85
N SER A 19 -48.82 -2.60 -44.46
CA SER A 19 -47.74 -1.62 -44.30
C SER A 19 -47.59 -1.17 -42.84
N HIS A 20 -48.69 -0.93 -42.12
CA HIS A 20 -48.66 -0.57 -40.70
C HIS A 20 -48.15 -1.72 -39.82
N ALA A 21 -48.58 -2.95 -40.09
CA ALA A 21 -48.11 -4.13 -39.38
C ALA A 21 -46.59 -4.33 -39.56
N LEU A 22 -46.09 -4.16 -40.79
CA LEU A 22 -44.66 -4.19 -41.08
C LEU A 22 -43.89 -3.09 -40.35
N LEU A 23 -44.41 -1.86 -40.34
CA LEU A 23 -43.75 -0.73 -39.66
C LEU A 23 -43.59 -0.97 -38.16
N ARG A 24 -44.63 -1.50 -37.50
CA ARG A 24 -44.56 -1.88 -36.07
C ARG A 24 -43.58 -3.03 -35.84
N LYS A 25 -43.58 -4.05 -36.71
CA LYS A 25 -42.64 -5.18 -36.63
C LYS A 25 -41.19 -4.72 -36.78
N HIS A 26 -40.89 -3.88 -37.76
CA HIS A 26 -39.55 -3.33 -37.97
C HIS A 26 -39.10 -2.47 -36.79
N HIS A 27 -40.00 -1.70 -36.18
CA HIS A 27 -39.70 -0.93 -34.98
C HIS A 27 -39.27 -1.82 -33.82
N GLU A 28 -40.02 -2.89 -33.54
CA GLU A 28 -39.68 -3.80 -32.43
C GLU A 28 -38.34 -4.50 -32.69
N GLN A 29 -38.12 -5.03 -33.90
CA GLN A 29 -36.85 -5.65 -34.29
C GLN A 29 -35.67 -4.68 -34.15
N THR A 30 -35.84 -3.42 -34.57
CA THR A 30 -34.79 -2.40 -34.46
C THR A 30 -34.48 -2.10 -33.00
N LYS A 31 -35.52 -1.94 -32.17
CA LYS A 31 -35.40 -1.69 -30.73
C LYS A 31 -34.68 -2.84 -30.02
N GLU A 32 -35.02 -4.09 -30.33
CA GLU A 32 -34.36 -5.29 -29.79
C GLU A 32 -32.86 -5.31 -30.13
N LEU A 33 -32.51 -5.04 -31.39
CA LEU A 33 -31.11 -4.97 -31.82
C LEU A 33 -30.35 -3.84 -31.12
N GLU A 34 -30.93 -2.64 -31.03
CA GLU A 34 -30.32 -1.50 -30.36
C GLU A 34 -30.09 -1.77 -28.86
N LEU A 35 -31.05 -2.43 -28.20
CA LEU A 35 -30.94 -2.83 -26.80
C LEU A 35 -29.86 -3.90 -26.60
N SER A 36 -29.81 -4.92 -27.48
CA SER A 36 -28.76 -5.95 -27.43
C SER A 36 -27.37 -5.33 -27.58
N LEU A 37 -27.18 -4.47 -28.59
CA LEU A 37 -25.91 -3.79 -28.84
C LEU A 37 -25.48 -2.91 -27.65
N LEU A 38 -26.43 -2.20 -27.03
CA LEU A 38 -26.15 -1.41 -25.84
C LEU A 38 -25.67 -2.29 -24.68
N ILE A 39 -26.39 -3.39 -24.40
CA ILE A 39 -26.06 -4.33 -23.32
C ILE A 39 -24.67 -4.93 -23.54
N ASP A 40 -24.36 -5.37 -24.76
CA ASP A 40 -23.08 -5.97 -25.09
C ASP A 40 -21.93 -4.95 -24.98
N SER A 41 -22.13 -3.73 -25.47
CA SER A 41 -21.16 -2.63 -25.31
C SER A 41 -20.87 -2.34 -23.84
N GLN A 42 -21.90 -2.17 -23.01
CA GLN A 42 -21.74 -1.94 -21.58
C GLN A 42 -21.09 -3.12 -20.85
N ARG A 43 -21.42 -4.36 -21.24
CA ARG A 43 -20.80 -5.57 -20.71
C ARG A 43 -19.30 -5.59 -21.01
N MET A 44 -18.91 -5.25 -22.24
CA MET A 44 -17.49 -5.19 -22.63
C MET A 44 -16.75 -4.09 -21.88
N LYS A 45 -17.32 -2.89 -21.75
CA LYS A 45 -16.75 -1.79 -20.95
C LYS A 45 -16.52 -2.21 -19.49
N ARG A 46 -17.51 -2.85 -18.85
CA ARG A 46 -17.39 -3.36 -17.47
C ARG A 46 -16.29 -4.42 -17.35
N ARG A 47 -16.29 -5.42 -18.22
CA ARG A 47 -15.27 -6.48 -18.22
C ARG A 47 -13.86 -5.93 -18.40
N HIS A 48 -13.69 -4.93 -19.26
CA HIS A 48 -12.38 -4.30 -19.45
C HIS A 48 -11.93 -3.57 -18.18
N LEU A 49 -12.82 -2.77 -17.59
CA LEU A 49 -12.55 -2.06 -16.34
C LEU A 49 -12.20 -3.02 -15.19
N ASP A 50 -12.95 -4.12 -15.04
CA ASP A 50 -12.70 -5.12 -14.00
C ASP A 50 -11.33 -5.77 -14.17
N LYS A 51 -10.95 -6.15 -15.41
CA LYS A 51 -9.62 -6.68 -15.72
C LYS A 51 -8.50 -5.68 -15.43
N GLN A 52 -8.72 -4.41 -15.78
CA GLN A 52 -7.77 -3.35 -15.50
C GLN A 52 -7.56 -3.21 -13.98
N HIS A 53 -8.64 -3.14 -13.21
CA HIS A 53 -8.57 -3.02 -11.76
C HIS A 53 -7.91 -4.23 -11.09
N GLU A 54 -8.17 -5.44 -11.60
CA GLU A 54 -7.51 -6.67 -11.14
C GLU A 54 -6.00 -6.60 -11.37
N ALA A 55 -5.56 -6.20 -12.55
CA ALA A 55 -4.15 -6.04 -12.88
C ALA A 55 -3.46 -4.97 -12.02
N GLU A 56 -4.09 -3.80 -11.87
CA GLU A 56 -3.59 -2.71 -11.00
C GLU A 56 -3.44 -3.17 -9.54
N THR A 57 -4.45 -3.85 -9.01
CA THR A 57 -4.44 -4.35 -7.63
C THR A 57 -3.38 -5.43 -7.43
N SER A 58 -3.28 -6.38 -8.36
CA SER A 58 -2.26 -7.44 -8.32
C SER A 58 -0.85 -6.85 -8.38
N ASN A 59 -0.62 -5.88 -9.26
CA ASN A 59 0.66 -5.20 -9.37
C ASN A 59 1.02 -4.44 -8.08
N GLN A 60 0.07 -3.73 -7.48
CA GLN A 60 0.29 -3.02 -6.22
C GLN A 60 0.60 -4.00 -5.07
N LEU A 61 -0.09 -5.13 -4.98
CA LEU A 61 0.19 -6.16 -3.98
C LEU A 61 1.60 -6.76 -4.14
N HIS A 62 2.01 -7.08 -5.36
CA HIS A 62 3.35 -7.57 -5.64
C HIS A 62 4.43 -6.53 -5.33
N TYR A 63 4.19 -5.27 -5.68
CA TYR A 63 5.09 -4.17 -5.34
C TYR A 63 5.23 -4.04 -3.82
N ASN A 64 4.12 -4.00 -3.08
CA ASN A 64 4.11 -3.90 -1.62
C ASN A 64 4.92 -5.04 -0.99
N GLN A 65 4.66 -6.28 -1.43
CA GLN A 65 5.38 -7.46 -0.94
C GLN A 65 6.88 -7.35 -1.19
N ARG A 66 7.28 -6.99 -2.41
CA ARG A 66 8.70 -6.86 -2.78
C ARG A 66 9.42 -5.84 -1.90
N VAL A 67 8.83 -4.66 -1.70
CA VAL A 67 9.46 -3.58 -0.93
C VAL A 67 9.58 -3.96 0.56
N ILE A 68 8.59 -4.66 1.12
CA ILE A 68 8.66 -5.22 2.47
C ILE A 68 9.79 -6.25 2.56
N ASP A 69 9.87 -7.19 1.62
CA ASP A 69 10.89 -8.24 1.63
C ASP A 69 12.31 -7.68 1.47
N GLU A 70 12.51 -6.69 0.60
CA GLU A 70 13.77 -5.98 0.44
C GLU A 70 14.20 -5.26 1.73
N THR A 71 13.24 -4.63 2.42
CA THR A 71 13.46 -3.97 3.71
C THR A 71 13.85 -4.97 4.79
N MET A 72 13.12 -6.09 4.92
CA MET A 72 13.42 -7.16 5.87
C MET A 72 14.78 -7.81 5.59
N LYS A 73 15.14 -8.02 4.31
CA LYS A 73 16.47 -8.53 3.93
C LYS A 73 17.59 -7.59 4.37
N ARG A 74 17.41 -6.27 4.20
CA ARG A 74 18.36 -5.27 4.67
C ARG A 74 18.47 -5.28 6.20
N HIS A 75 17.35 -5.35 6.92
CA HIS A 75 17.35 -5.45 8.38
C HIS A 75 18.10 -6.69 8.86
N ALA A 76 17.83 -7.85 8.26
CA ALA A 76 18.53 -9.09 8.59
C ALA A 76 20.04 -8.99 8.33
N LEU A 77 20.47 -8.29 7.27
CA LEU A 77 21.88 -8.07 7.00
C LEU A 77 22.53 -7.16 8.05
N GLN A 78 21.86 -6.08 8.45
CA GLN A 78 22.34 -5.18 9.50
C GLN A 78 22.49 -5.93 10.83
N SER A 79 21.48 -6.71 11.24
CA SER A 79 21.53 -7.50 12.48
C SER A 79 22.61 -8.59 12.43
N LYS A 80 22.91 -9.15 11.25
CA LYS A 80 24.06 -10.06 11.06
C LYS A 80 25.42 -9.36 11.18
N GLN A 81 25.51 -8.09 10.78
CA GLN A 81 26.75 -7.31 10.86
C GLN A 81 26.98 -6.72 12.26
N GLN A 82 25.91 -6.42 12.99
CA GLN A 82 25.94 -5.78 14.29
C GLN A 82 26.92 -6.42 15.30
N PRO A 83 26.98 -7.76 15.51
CA PRO A 83 27.94 -8.36 16.45
C PRO A 83 29.40 -8.02 16.13
N LYS A 84 29.76 -7.87 14.84
CA LYS A 84 31.13 -7.53 14.43
C LYS A 84 31.46 -6.08 14.77
N GLU A 85 30.53 -5.16 14.54
CA GLU A 85 30.69 -3.74 14.87
C GLU A 85 30.77 -3.54 16.38
N LEU A 86 29.89 -4.19 17.13
CA LEU A 86 29.87 -4.16 18.59
C LEU A 86 31.19 -4.70 19.19
N LYS A 87 31.69 -5.84 18.67
CA LYS A 87 32.99 -6.39 19.08
C LYS A 87 34.16 -5.44 18.81
N THR A 88 34.09 -4.67 17.72
CA THR A 88 35.11 -3.67 17.39
C THR A 88 35.10 -2.52 18.40
N LYS A 89 33.92 -2.02 18.77
CA LYS A 89 33.76 -0.98 19.81
C LYS A 89 34.21 -1.48 21.19
N GLU A 90 33.82 -2.71 21.55
CA GLU A 90 34.26 -3.35 22.79
C GLU A 90 35.79 -3.43 22.87
N LEU A 91 36.46 -3.84 21.77
CA LEU A 91 37.91 -3.93 21.73
C LEU A 91 38.59 -2.57 21.93
N GLN A 92 38.03 -1.50 21.38
CA GLN A 92 38.52 -0.13 21.59
C GLN A 92 38.43 0.28 23.07
N ILE A 93 37.30 0.03 23.72
CA ILE A 93 37.11 0.31 25.15
C ILE A 93 38.06 -0.53 26.00
N ARG A 94 38.24 -1.82 25.69
CA ARG A 94 39.23 -2.69 26.37
C ARG A 94 40.66 -2.19 26.18
N LYS A 95 41.00 -1.58 25.04
CA LYS A 95 42.33 -0.98 24.81
C LYS A 95 42.52 0.25 25.71
N GLN A 96 41.51 1.10 25.84
CA GLN A 96 41.51 2.25 26.76
C GLN A 96 41.66 1.78 28.21
N TYR A 97 40.91 0.76 28.62
CA TYR A 97 41.04 0.14 29.94
C TYR A 97 42.48 -0.30 30.24
N ARG A 98 43.12 -1.04 29.31
CA ARG A 98 44.52 -1.47 29.48
C ARG A 98 45.48 -0.29 29.66
N GLN A 99 45.26 0.82 28.96
CA GLN A 99 46.06 2.02 29.12
C GLN A 99 45.82 2.68 30.49
N ALA A 100 44.57 2.79 30.92
CA ALA A 100 44.20 3.32 32.23
C ALA A 100 44.83 2.49 33.37
N VAL A 101 44.78 1.16 33.29
CA VAL A 101 45.43 0.26 34.25
C VAL A 101 46.95 0.50 34.30
N LYS A 102 47.62 0.61 33.15
CA LYS A 102 49.07 0.90 33.10
C LYS A 102 49.41 2.21 33.79
N THR A 103 48.62 3.26 33.56
CA THR A 103 48.79 4.57 34.21
C THR A 103 48.56 4.45 35.71
N GLN A 104 47.49 3.78 36.15
CA GLN A 104 47.18 3.59 37.56
C GLN A 104 48.30 2.83 38.29
N LEU A 105 48.86 1.77 37.69
CA LEU A 105 49.97 1.01 38.25
C LEU A 105 51.24 1.87 38.41
N ARG A 106 51.55 2.74 37.43
CA ARG A 106 52.69 3.67 37.52
C ARG A 106 52.50 4.68 38.65
N GLN A 107 51.31 5.27 38.74
CA GLN A 107 50.96 6.22 39.79
C GLN A 107 51.01 5.58 41.19
N SER A 108 50.51 4.35 41.35
CA SER A 108 50.59 3.62 42.62
C SER A 108 52.02 3.33 43.06
N LYS A 109 52.92 2.99 42.12
CA LYS A 109 54.35 2.81 42.44
C LYS A 109 55.02 4.10 42.89
N LEU A 110 54.72 5.22 42.21
CA LEU A 110 55.25 6.54 42.58
C LEU A 110 54.76 6.96 43.98
N LEU A 111 53.46 6.82 44.23
CA LEU A 111 52.85 7.12 45.52
C LEU A 111 53.46 6.27 46.64
N GLN A 112 53.68 4.98 46.39
CA GLN A 112 54.32 4.10 47.36
C GLN A 112 55.73 4.56 47.72
N ALA A 113 56.54 4.94 46.73
CA ALA A 113 57.89 5.46 46.98
C ALA A 113 57.87 6.75 47.81
N GLN A 114 56.96 7.67 47.48
CA GLN A 114 56.78 8.93 48.20
C GLN A 114 56.36 8.70 49.66
N VAL A 115 55.36 7.86 49.91
CA VAL A 115 54.88 7.56 51.26
C VAL A 115 55.96 6.90 52.11
N LEU A 116 56.71 5.93 51.57
CA LEU A 116 57.79 5.26 52.30
C LEU A 116 58.96 6.19 52.65
N SER A 117 59.21 7.23 51.85
CA SER A 117 60.26 8.21 52.13
C SER A 117 60.00 9.06 53.38
N SER A 118 58.73 9.19 53.80
CA SER A 118 58.30 9.94 54.98
C SER A 118 57.79 9.07 56.13
N THR A 119 57.83 7.73 56.00
CA THR A 119 57.34 6.79 57.01
C THR A 119 58.50 6.16 57.81
N PRO A 120 58.41 5.97 59.14
CA PRO A 120 59.40 5.22 59.91
C PRO A 120 59.55 3.77 59.43
N LYS A 121 60.75 3.19 59.52
CA LYS A 121 61.06 1.87 58.96
C LYS A 121 60.24 0.74 59.60
N GLU A 122 59.90 0.89 60.87
CA GLU A 122 59.10 -0.05 61.67
C GLU A 122 57.68 -0.20 61.10
N GLU A 123 57.13 0.86 60.51
CA GLU A 123 55.77 0.92 59.95
C GLU A 123 55.70 0.58 58.45
N HIS A 124 56.85 0.48 57.76
CA HIS A 124 56.90 0.27 56.31
C HIS A 124 56.11 -0.96 55.85
N ARG A 125 56.18 -2.06 56.61
CA ARG A 125 55.52 -3.31 56.25
C ARG A 125 54.00 -3.16 56.19
N GLU A 126 53.42 -2.55 57.22
CA GLU A 126 51.98 -2.31 57.31
C GLU A 126 51.52 -1.32 56.22
N MET A 127 52.30 -0.25 56.02
CA MET A 127 52.01 0.76 55.00
C MET A 127 52.00 0.17 53.57
N ILE A 128 52.94 -0.72 53.25
CA ILE A 128 52.98 -1.41 51.94
C ILE A 128 51.73 -2.27 51.73
N VAL A 129 51.25 -2.98 52.76
CA VAL A 129 50.04 -3.79 52.67
C VAL A 129 48.82 -2.90 52.38
N LYS A 130 48.64 -1.83 53.16
CA LYS A 130 47.55 -0.85 52.96
C LYS A 130 47.56 -0.27 51.54
N LEU A 131 48.72 0.14 51.03
CA LEU A 131 48.85 0.69 49.68
C LEU A 131 48.54 -0.33 48.57
N LYS A 132 48.90 -1.60 48.75
CA LYS A 132 48.57 -2.67 47.81
C LYS A 132 47.07 -2.99 47.81
N GLU A 133 46.44 -2.99 48.97
CA GLU A 133 44.98 -3.17 49.09
C GLU A 133 44.23 -2.02 48.41
N GLU A 134 44.67 -0.78 48.64
CA GLU A 134 44.10 0.40 47.99
C GLU A 134 44.27 0.35 46.46
N GLN A 135 45.46 -0.05 45.98
CA GLN A 135 45.72 -0.26 44.57
C GLN A 135 44.78 -1.32 43.98
N LYS A 136 44.60 -2.46 44.66
CA LYS A 136 43.70 -3.54 44.23
C LYS A 136 42.25 -3.05 44.17
N ARG A 137 41.79 -2.31 45.18
CA ARG A 137 40.45 -1.72 45.21
C ARG A 137 40.22 -0.77 44.04
N LYS A 138 41.16 0.16 43.79
CA LYS A 138 41.08 1.11 42.67
C LYS A 138 41.04 0.42 41.31
N LEU A 139 41.85 -0.63 41.11
CA LEU A 139 41.83 -1.42 39.88
C LEU A 139 40.53 -2.19 39.70
N ALA A 140 39.95 -2.72 40.79
CA ALA A 140 38.65 -3.40 40.75
C ALA A 140 37.51 -2.41 40.41
N THR A 141 37.49 -1.23 41.02
CA THR A 141 36.54 -0.17 40.66
C THR A 141 36.68 0.23 39.19
N LEU A 142 37.91 0.43 38.71
CA LEU A 142 38.17 0.76 37.31
C LEU A 142 37.69 -0.36 36.37
N ALA A 143 37.91 -1.62 36.71
CA ALA A 143 37.41 -2.75 35.93
C ALA A 143 35.88 -2.72 35.83
N GLY A 144 35.18 -2.59 36.96
CA GLY A 144 33.71 -2.56 36.99
C GLY A 144 33.11 -1.37 36.23
N GLN A 145 33.76 -0.19 36.25
CA GLN A 145 33.33 0.96 35.45
C GLN A 145 33.40 0.69 33.95
N TYR A 146 34.49 0.07 33.48
CA TYR A 146 34.66 -0.25 32.06
C TYR A 146 33.75 -1.41 31.62
N GLU A 147 33.53 -2.43 32.47
CA GLU A 147 32.57 -3.50 32.23
C GLU A 147 31.14 -2.93 32.09
N SER A 148 30.72 -2.09 33.05
CA SER A 148 29.42 -1.42 33.00
C SER A 148 29.25 -0.54 31.76
N THR A 149 30.30 0.18 31.36
CA THR A 149 30.30 1.02 30.15
C THR A 149 30.13 0.17 28.89
N ILE A 150 30.84 -0.96 28.78
CA ILE A 150 30.71 -1.90 27.67
C ILE A 150 29.29 -2.45 27.63
N GLU A 151 28.78 -2.95 28.75
CA GLU A 151 27.44 -3.54 28.84
C GLU A 151 26.32 -2.56 28.50
N SER A 152 26.41 -1.31 28.96
CA SER A 152 25.44 -0.26 28.60
C SER A 152 25.48 0.00 27.11
N LEU A 153 26.67 0.25 26.54
CA LEU A 153 26.81 0.55 25.12
C LEU A 153 26.31 -0.57 24.22
N LEU A 154 26.58 -1.83 24.57
CA LEU A 154 26.11 -2.99 23.82
C LEU A 154 24.57 -3.07 23.85
N ARG A 155 23.96 -2.92 25.02
CA ARG A 155 22.50 -2.91 25.16
C ARG A 155 21.86 -1.75 24.40
N ASP A 156 22.36 -0.53 24.57
CA ASP A 156 21.80 0.67 23.95
C ASP A 156 21.85 0.59 22.41
N LEU A 157 22.96 0.13 21.85
CA LEU A 157 23.09 -0.03 20.40
C LEU A 157 22.26 -1.19 19.85
N THR A 158 21.98 -2.21 20.66
CA THR A 158 21.10 -3.32 20.29
C THR A 158 19.66 -2.85 20.20
N VAL A 159 19.15 -2.29 21.30
CA VAL A 159 17.78 -1.76 21.40
C VAL A 159 17.53 -0.67 20.36
N LYS A 160 18.51 0.22 20.13
CA LYS A 160 18.38 1.28 19.13
C LYS A 160 18.24 0.73 17.71
N LEU A 161 18.98 -0.31 17.36
CA LEU A 161 18.85 -0.91 16.03
C LEU A 161 17.47 -1.57 15.86
N GLU A 162 17.05 -2.36 16.85
CA GLU A 162 15.76 -3.06 16.83
C GLU A 162 14.60 -2.06 16.73
N SER A 163 14.57 -1.05 17.60
CA SER A 163 13.55 0.01 17.59
C SER A 163 13.51 0.75 16.24
N TRP A 164 14.67 1.07 15.66
CA TRP A 164 14.72 1.73 14.36
C TRP A 164 14.18 0.84 13.23
N GLN A 165 14.49 -0.45 13.24
CA GLN A 165 13.98 -1.40 12.25
C GLN A 165 12.46 -1.58 12.36
N GLU A 166 11.93 -1.66 13.58
CA GLU A 166 10.49 -1.73 13.85
C GLU A 166 9.75 -0.49 13.34
N ASP A 167 10.25 0.71 13.69
CA ASP A 167 9.67 1.98 13.26
C ASP A 167 9.69 2.14 11.74
N GLU A 168 10.79 1.75 11.09
CA GLU A 168 10.93 1.82 9.64
C GLU A 168 9.94 0.87 8.94
N LEU A 169 9.81 -0.38 9.40
CA LEU A 169 8.83 -1.33 8.85
C LEU A 169 7.40 -0.86 9.08
N LYS A 170 7.10 -0.30 10.25
CA LYS A 170 5.78 0.23 10.56
C LYS A 170 5.42 1.39 9.62
N ALA A 171 6.30 2.39 9.51
CA ALA A 171 6.10 3.54 8.63
C ALA A 171 5.95 3.12 7.17
N LEU A 172 6.73 2.12 6.72
CA LEU A 172 6.62 1.56 5.38
C LEU A 172 5.25 0.91 5.15
N LYS A 173 4.78 0.06 6.08
CA LYS A 173 3.46 -0.60 5.95
C LYS A 173 2.33 0.42 5.90
N GLU A 174 2.34 1.41 6.79
CA GLU A 174 1.35 2.49 6.79
C GLU A 174 1.34 3.27 5.48
N LYS A 175 2.51 3.51 4.88
CA LYS A 175 2.62 4.17 3.57
C LYS A 175 2.01 3.30 2.46
N LEU A 176 2.36 2.01 2.40
CA LEU A 176 1.87 1.08 1.38
C LEU A 176 0.35 0.86 1.49
N GLU A 177 -0.20 0.89 2.70
CA GLU A 177 -1.65 0.82 2.95
C GLU A 177 -2.36 2.08 2.42
N LYS A 178 -1.83 3.27 2.71
CA LYS A 178 -2.36 4.53 2.14
C LYS A 178 -2.33 4.53 0.61
N GLU A 179 -1.26 4.04 0.00
CA GLU A 179 -1.17 3.89 -1.47
C GLU A 179 -2.24 2.95 -2.02
N MET A 180 -2.49 1.83 -1.33
CA MET A 180 -3.55 0.88 -1.70
C MET A 180 -4.95 1.48 -1.58
N ASP A 181 -5.22 2.27 -0.53
CA ASP A 181 -6.52 2.91 -0.36
C ASP A 181 -6.77 4.00 -1.41
N MET A 182 -5.75 4.78 -1.77
CA MET A 182 -5.84 5.72 -2.89
C MET A 182 -6.17 5.00 -4.22
N LEU A 183 -5.58 3.83 -4.45
CA LEU A 183 -5.90 3.02 -5.63
C LEU A 183 -7.36 2.54 -5.61
N LYS A 184 -7.85 2.01 -4.47
CA LYS A 184 -9.26 1.59 -4.32
C LYS A 184 -10.23 2.75 -4.57
N ASP A 185 -9.91 3.94 -4.05
CA ASP A 185 -10.72 5.13 -4.24
C ASP A 185 -10.78 5.55 -5.71
N PHE A 186 -9.64 5.52 -6.39
CA PHE A 186 -9.57 5.80 -7.82
C PHE A 186 -10.40 4.80 -8.63
N GLN A 187 -10.27 3.51 -8.35
CA GLN A 187 -11.05 2.45 -9.00
C GLN A 187 -12.56 2.59 -8.73
N ASN A 188 -12.96 2.98 -7.52
CA ASN A 188 -14.35 3.22 -7.17
C ASN A 188 -14.93 4.41 -7.96
N ARG A 189 -14.17 5.50 -8.12
CA ARG A 189 -14.58 6.64 -8.96
C ARG A 189 -14.80 6.22 -10.41
N GLN A 190 -13.87 5.44 -10.98
CA GLN A 190 -14.02 4.92 -12.35
C GLN A 190 -15.27 4.04 -12.51
N LYS A 191 -15.50 3.10 -11.57
CA LYS A 191 -16.71 2.25 -11.55
C LYS A 191 -17.99 3.09 -11.51
N ASN A 192 -18.03 4.13 -10.68
CA ASN A 192 -19.19 5.00 -10.55
C ASN A 192 -19.42 5.82 -11.84
N CYS A 193 -18.36 6.40 -12.41
CA CYS A 193 -18.43 7.12 -13.68
C CYS A 193 -18.97 6.22 -14.81
N LEU A 194 -18.49 4.97 -14.90
CA LEU A 194 -18.98 4.01 -15.88
C LEU A 194 -20.46 3.69 -15.67
N LYS A 195 -20.90 3.45 -14.42
CA LYS A 195 -22.31 3.20 -14.08
C LYS A 195 -23.20 4.38 -14.50
N GLU A 196 -22.79 5.60 -14.22
CA GLU A 196 -23.51 6.82 -14.61
C GLU A 196 -23.57 6.98 -16.13
N ASN A 197 -22.49 6.64 -16.85
CA ASN A 197 -22.50 6.64 -18.30
C ASN A 197 -23.47 5.59 -18.87
N CYS A 198 -23.47 4.36 -18.34
CA CYS A 198 -24.41 3.32 -18.74
C CYS A 198 -25.88 3.77 -18.55
N LYS A 199 -26.21 4.36 -17.40
CA LYS A 199 -27.56 4.91 -17.14
C LYS A 199 -27.96 5.98 -18.16
N ARG A 200 -27.04 6.88 -18.50
CA ARG A 200 -27.29 7.92 -19.52
C ARG A 200 -27.50 7.32 -20.92
N GLU A 201 -26.76 6.29 -21.28
CA GLU A 201 -26.93 5.58 -22.56
C GLU A 201 -28.29 4.86 -22.63
N GLU A 202 -28.71 4.23 -21.53
CA GLU A 202 -30.04 3.59 -21.39
C GLU A 202 -31.19 4.59 -21.54
N GLN A 203 -31.10 5.73 -20.85
CA GLN A 203 -32.11 6.80 -20.94
C GLN A 203 -32.24 7.33 -22.37
N LYS A 204 -31.10 7.64 -23.03
CA LYS A 204 -31.09 8.13 -24.42
C LYS A 204 -31.70 7.11 -25.39
N LEU A 205 -31.42 5.81 -25.20
CA LEU A 205 -32.02 4.77 -26.04
C LEU A 205 -33.53 4.66 -25.79
N ALA A 206 -33.96 4.71 -24.54
CA ALA A 206 -35.38 4.66 -24.17
C ALA A 206 -36.16 5.85 -24.77
N GLU A 207 -35.63 7.07 -24.66
CA GLU A 207 -36.20 8.28 -25.26
C GLU A 207 -36.32 8.15 -26.78
N ARG A 208 -35.22 7.76 -27.45
CA ARG A 208 -35.21 7.57 -28.91
C ARG A 208 -36.24 6.52 -29.36
N THR A 209 -36.34 5.42 -28.63
CA THR A 209 -37.31 4.35 -28.91
C THR A 209 -38.74 4.84 -28.70
N SER A 210 -38.99 5.58 -27.63
CA SER A 210 -40.30 6.15 -27.30
C SER A 210 -40.77 7.14 -28.37
N ILE A 211 -39.92 8.07 -28.79
CA ILE A 211 -40.22 9.03 -29.86
C ILE A 211 -40.53 8.29 -31.16
N ARG A 212 -39.71 7.30 -31.54
CA ARG A 212 -39.92 6.50 -32.75
C ARG A 212 -41.27 5.77 -32.70
N LYS A 213 -41.64 5.20 -31.55
CA LYS A 213 -42.93 4.55 -31.34
C LYS A 213 -44.09 5.52 -31.52
N ALA A 214 -44.03 6.70 -30.89
CA ALA A 214 -45.07 7.72 -30.99
C ALA A 214 -45.28 8.20 -32.44
N VAL A 215 -44.20 8.38 -33.22
CA VAL A 215 -44.29 8.74 -34.64
C VAL A 215 -44.96 7.63 -35.46
N ILE A 216 -44.65 6.36 -35.19
CA ILE A 216 -45.27 5.22 -35.86
C ILE A 216 -46.76 5.14 -35.51
N GLU A 217 -47.11 5.26 -34.23
CA GLU A 217 -48.50 5.26 -33.76
C GLU A 217 -49.30 6.38 -34.39
N LYS A 218 -48.74 7.60 -34.46
CA LYS A 218 -49.35 8.72 -35.17
C LYS A 218 -49.63 8.37 -36.63
N LYS A 219 -48.64 7.86 -37.38
CA LYS A 219 -48.84 7.46 -38.78
C LYS A 219 -49.95 6.42 -38.94
N VAL A 220 -50.02 5.44 -38.05
CA VAL A 220 -51.06 4.42 -38.07
C VAL A 220 -52.44 5.02 -37.76
N CYS A 221 -52.55 5.88 -36.73
CA CYS A 221 -53.83 6.50 -36.33
C CYS A 221 -54.39 7.47 -37.38
N TYR A 222 -53.56 8.31 -38.01
CA TYR A 222 -54.03 9.23 -39.07
C TYR A 222 -54.65 8.48 -40.25
N ALA A 223 -54.11 7.32 -40.58
CA ALA A 223 -54.64 6.47 -41.64
C ALA A 223 -55.95 5.75 -41.25
N TYR A 224 -56.20 5.51 -39.96
CA TYR A 224 -57.52 5.05 -39.50
C TYR A 224 -58.55 6.19 -39.51
N PHE A 225 -58.15 7.41 -39.15
CA PHE A 225 -59.04 8.59 -39.21
C PHE A 225 -59.49 8.89 -40.65
N LEU A 226 -58.58 8.84 -41.62
CA LEU A 226 -58.89 8.98 -43.06
C LEU A 226 -59.68 7.80 -43.66
N LYS A 227 -59.85 6.68 -42.94
CA LYS A 227 -60.73 5.56 -43.34
C LYS A 227 -62.16 5.71 -42.79
N ILE A 228 -62.34 6.51 -41.73
CA ILE A 228 -63.62 6.69 -41.02
C ILE A 228 -64.35 7.96 -41.50
N CYS A 229 -63.62 8.99 -41.91
CA CYS A 229 -64.15 10.16 -42.63
C CYS A 229 -64.21 9.90 -44.13
#